data_AF-A0A2X2TB26-F1
#
_entry.id   AF-A0A2X2TB26-F1
#
_cell.length_a   1.000
_cell.length_b   1.000
_cell.length_c   1.000
_cell.angle_alpha   90.00
_cell.angle_beta   90.00
_cell.angle_gamma   90.00
#
_symmetry.space_group_name_H-M   'P 1'
#
loop_
_entity.id
_entity.type
_entity.pdbx_description
1 polymer ?
#
loop_
_entity_poly.entity_id
_entity_poly.type
_entity_poly.pdbx_seq_one_letter_code
_entity_poly.pdbx_strand_id
1 'polypeptide(L)' 'MVGWNVQDTTRLWMAAWIASQQGWRVDVLANSLSNLKPELFDRQTLLVWCGDCPGERQIDQIESWRRRRAARFCAGQR' A
#
# COMPACT_ATOMS: atom_id res chain seq x y z
N MET A 1 3.75 -0.91 -5.36
CA MET A 1 3.12 -1.63 -4.25
C MET A 1 4.05 -1.60 -3.05
N VAL A 2 3.56 -1.17 -1.89
CA VAL A 2 4.32 -1.09 -0.65
C VAL A 2 3.60 -1.84 0.44
N GLY A 3 4.30 -2.75 1.13
CA GLY A 3 3.80 -3.36 2.36
C GLY A 3 4.01 -2.40 3.52
N TRP A 4 2.98 -2.15 4.31
CA TRP A 4 3.07 -1.28 5.48
C TRP A 4 2.76 -2.04 6.76
N ASN A 5 3.82 -2.25 7.57
CA ASN A 5 3.80 -3.08 8.77
C ASN A 5 3.32 -4.53 8.52
N VAL A 6 3.75 -5.13 7.40
CA VAL A 6 3.36 -6.49 6.99
C VAL A 6 4.59 -7.37 6.86
N GLN A 7 4.55 -8.56 7.45
CA GLN A 7 5.63 -9.55 7.34
C GLN A 7 5.41 -10.55 6.18
N ASP A 8 4.17 -10.73 5.74
CA ASP A 8 3.85 -11.60 4.62
C ASP A 8 4.10 -10.88 3.28
N THR A 9 5.32 -11.04 2.76
CA THR A 9 5.71 -10.55 1.44
C THR A 9 5.04 -11.30 0.30
N THR A 10 4.63 -12.56 0.49
CA THR A 10 4.03 -13.39 -0.58
C THR A 10 2.72 -12.78 -1.06
N ARG A 11 1.84 -12.38 -0.13
CA ARG A 11 0.57 -11.72 -0.48
C ARG A 11 0.79 -10.36 -1.12
N LEU A 12 1.81 -9.62 -0.68
CA LEU A 12 2.19 -8.34 -1.30
C LEU A 12 2.55 -8.52 -2.78
N TRP A 13 3.39 -9.51 -3.08
CA TRP A 13 3.80 -9.84 -4.45
C TRP A 13 2.63 -10.31 -5.30
N MET A 14 1.74 -11.14 -4.75
CA MET A 14 0.56 -11.63 -5.47
C MET A 14 -0.41 -10.50 -5.83
N ALA A 15 -0.66 -9.58 -4.90
CA ALA A 15 -1.50 -8.42 -5.16
C ALA A 15 -0.88 -7.47 -6.19
N ALA A 16 0.44 -7.29 -6.16
CA ALA A 16 1.15 -6.52 -7.18
C ALA A 16 1.08 -7.18 -8.56
N TRP A 17 1.20 -8.50 -8.62
CA TRP A 17 1.04 -9.28 -9.86
C TRP A 17 -0.37 -9.10 -10.44
N ILE A 18 -1.42 -9.23 -9.61
CA ILE A 18 -2.81 -9.03 -10.05
C ILE A 18 -3.00 -7.60 -10.59
N ALA A 19 -2.49 -6.58 -9.90
CA ALA A 19 -2.55 -5.20 -10.38
C ALA A 19 -1.82 -5.01 -11.72
N SER A 20 -0.68 -5.69 -11.91
CA SER A 20 0.04 -5.69 -13.19
C SER A 20 -0.80 -6.28 -14.33
N GLN A 21 -1.59 -7.33 -14.07
CA GLN A 21 -2.50 -7.91 -15.05
C GLN A 21 -3.67 -6.99 -15.41
N GLN A 22 -4.04 -6.07 -14.52
CA GLN A 22 -5.06 -5.05 -14.76
C GLN A 22 -4.52 -3.81 -15.50
N GLY A 23 -3.28 -3.86 -16.02
CA GLY A 23 -2.66 -2.79 -16.80
C GLY A 23 -1.94 -1.72 -15.97
N TRP A 24 -1.80 -1.92 -14.65
CA TRP A 24 -1.00 -1.01 -13.83
C TRP A 24 0.49 -1.33 -13.98
N ARG A 25 1.35 -0.32 -14.18
CA ARG A 25 2.78 -0.48 -13.90
C ARG A 25 2.99 -0.40 -12.39
N VAL A 26 3.48 -1.50 -11.81
CA VAL A 26 3.64 -1.64 -10.36
C VAL A 26 5.08 -2.00 -10.01
N ASP A 27 5.76 -1.11 -9.31
CA ASP A 27 7.05 -1.41 -8.67
C ASP A 27 6.81 -1.89 -7.24
N VAL A 28 7.31 -3.06 -6.85
CA VAL A 28 7.11 -3.63 -5.51
C VAL A 28 8.33 -3.37 -4.64
N LEU A 29 8.13 -2.79 -3.46
CA LEU A 29 9.21 -2.73 -2.47
C LEU A 29 9.41 -4.11 -1.84
N ALA A 30 10.65 -4.61 -1.92
CA ALA A 30 11.01 -5.93 -1.42
C ALA A 30 10.78 -6.08 0.10
N ASN A 31 10.93 -4.99 0.85
CA ASN A 31 10.73 -4.96 2.29
C ASN A 31 9.53 -4.09 2.65
N SER A 32 8.77 -4.55 3.66
CA SER A 32 7.73 -3.72 4.25
C SER A 32 8.35 -2.53 4.99
N LEU A 33 7.73 -1.37 4.84
CA LEU A 33 8.08 -0.19 5.60
C LEU A 33 7.36 -0.21 6.94
N SER A 34 8.06 0.15 8.01
CA SER A 34 7.45 0.42 9.32
C SER A 34 6.77 1.80 9.37
N ASN A 35 7.35 2.77 8.64
CA ASN A 35 6.84 4.12 8.52
C ASN A 35 6.68 4.48 7.05
N LEU A 36 5.43 4.61 6.59
CA LEU A 36 5.11 4.99 5.23
C LEU A 36 4.78 6.49 5.19
N LYS A 37 5.42 7.22 4.27
CA LYS A 37 5.17 8.64 4.03
C LYS A 37 4.85 8.86 2.55
N PRO A 38 3.59 9.14 2.19
CA PRO A 38 3.20 9.38 0.80
C PRO A 38 4.00 10.50 0.13
N GLU A 39 4.45 11.49 0.91
CA GLU A 39 5.22 12.64 0.45
C GLU A 39 6.60 12.25 -0.14
N LEU A 40 7.10 11.04 0.16
CA LEU A 40 8.32 10.52 -0.45
C LEU A 40 8.10 10.04 -1.89
N PHE A 41 6.84 9.99 -2.34
CA PHE A 41 6.44 9.40 -3.61
C PHE A 41 5.59 10.35 -4.45
N ASP A 42 5.89 11.66 -4.40
CA ASP A 42 5.12 12.79 -4.96
C ASP A 42 4.75 12.72 -6.47
N ARG A 43 5.19 11.69 -7.21
CA ARG A 43 4.83 11.47 -8.62
C ARG A 43 4.32 10.06 -8.95
N GLN A 44 4.12 9.22 -7.93
CA GLN A 44 3.76 7.83 -8.12
C GLN A 44 2.40 7.54 -7.49
N THR A 45 1.57 6.75 -8.17
CA THR A 45 0.34 6.26 -7.55
C THR A 45 0.68 5.13 -6.59
N LEU A 46 0.57 5.42 -5.30
CA LEU A 46 1.06 4.50 -4.28
C LEU A 46 -0.03 3.52 -3.84
N LEU A 47 0.17 2.24 -4.20
CA LEU A 47 -0.65 1.12 -3.74
C LEU A 47 -0.09 0.58 -2.41
N VAL A 48 -0.85 0.72 -1.34
CA VAL A 48 -0.45 0.29 0.02
C VAL A 48 -1.19 -0.98 0.42
N TRP A 49 -0.43 -1.97 0.88
CA TRP A 49 -0.96 -3.17 1.51
C TRP A 49 -0.73 -3.11 3.02
N CYS A 50 -1.80 -3.22 3.82
CA CYS A 50 -1.74 -3.12 5.29
C CYS A 50 -1.96 -4.46 6.00
N GLY A 51 -1.91 -5.59 5.27
CA GLY A 51 -2.19 -6.92 5.82
C GLY A 51 -3.69 -7.15 6.03
N ASP A 52 -4.02 -8.23 6.75
CA ASP A 52 -5.41 -8.67 6.94
C ASP A 52 -6.18 -7.77 7.93
N CYS A 53 -5.50 -7.23 8.94
CA CYS A 53 -6.07 -6.36 9.97
C CYS A 53 -5.14 -5.16 10.24
N PRO A 54 -5.36 -3.98 9.62
CA PRO A 54 -4.63 -2.78 9.98
C PRO A 54 -4.94 -2.36 11.42
N GLY A 55 -3.93 -1.96 12.19
CA GLY A 55 -4.14 -1.42 13.53
C GLY A 55 -4.81 -0.03 13.51
N GLU A 56 -5.39 0.42 14.62
CA GLU A 56 -6.09 1.72 14.73
C GLU A 56 -5.25 2.90 14.19
N ARG A 57 -3.97 2.97 14.58
CA ARG A 57 -3.04 3.99 14.08
C ARG A 57 -2.88 3.98 12.56
N GLN A 58 -2.96 2.80 11.94
CA GLN A 58 -2.87 2.68 10.48
C GLN A 58 -4.14 3.17 9.81
N ILE A 59 -5.30 2.85 10.40
CA ILE A 59 -6.61 3.32 9.93
C ILE A 59 -6.66 4.85 9.95
N ASP A 60 -6.31 5.47 11.08
CA ASP A 60 -6.30 6.94 11.23
C ASP A 60 -5.41 7.62 10.18
N GLN A 61 -4.22 7.06 9.95
CA GLN A 61 -3.30 7.58 8.94
C GLN A 61 -3.84 7.38 7.51
N ILE A 62 -4.43 6.23 7.18
CA ILE A 62 -5.08 6.00 5.88
C ILE A 62 -6.21 7.01 5.65
N GLU A 63 -7.04 7.28 6.65
CA GLU A 63 -8.10 8.28 6.55
C GLU A 63 -7.54 9.69 6.35
N SER A 64 -6.45 10.03 7.04
CA SER A 64 -5.77 11.30 6.85
C SER A 64 -5.22 11.46 5.43
N TRP A 65 -4.68 10.38 4.85
CA TRP A 65 -4.14 10.34 3.50
C TRP A 65 -5.23 10.39 2.43
N ARG A 66 -6.37 9.71 2.67
CA ARG A 66 -7.57 9.78 1.81
C ARG A 66 -8.10 11.20 1.73
N ARG A 67 -8.21 11.90 2.88
CA ARG A 67 -8.64 13.31 2.93
C ARG A 67 -7.70 14.23 2.13
N ARG A 68 -6.40 13.96 2.14
CA ARG A 68 -5.38 14.75 1.43
C ARG A 68 -5.16 14.34 -0.03
N ARG A 69 -5.82 13.27 -0.52
CA ARG A 69 -5.56 12.62 -1.82
C ARG A 69 -4.07 12.30 -2.06
N ALA A 70 -3.32 12.08 -0.99
CA ALA A 70 -1.87 11.89 -1.04
C ALA A 70 -1.47 10.49 -1.55
N ALA A 71 -2.35 9.49 -1.43
CA ALA A 71 -2.12 8.15 -1.94
C ALA A 71 -3.44 7.46 -2.34
N ARG A 72 -3.34 6.48 -3.26
CA ARG A 72 -4.49 5.75 -3.78
C ARG A 72 -4.48 4.33 -3.22
N PHE A 73 -5.29 4.11 -2.19
CA PHE A 73 -5.32 2.86 -1.45
C PHE A 73 -6.13 1.80 -2.17
N CYS A 74 -5.48 0.72 -2.60
CA CYS A 74 -6.15 -0.56 -2.86
C CYS A 74 -6.11 -1.36 -1.56
N ALA A 75 -7.13 -1.18 -0.72
CA ALA A 75 -7.37 -2.11 0.38
C ALA A 75 -7.82 -3.43 -0.25
N GLY A 76 -6.95 -4.44 -0.24
CA GLY A 76 -7.35 -5.80 -0.53
C GLY A 76 -8.14 -6.37 0.63
N GLN A 77 -9.38 -5.90 0.80
CA GLN A 77 -10.37 -6.55 1.64
C GLN A 77 -11.53 -6.97 0.76
N ARG A 78 -11.44 -8.25 0.33
CA ARG A 78 -12.44 -9.05 -0.41
C ARG A 78 -12.85 -8.56 -1.80
#